data_AF-A0A7C6XVR5-F1
#
_entry.id   AF-A0A7C6XVR5-F1
#
_cell.length_a   1.000
_cell.length_b   1.000
_cell.length_c   1.000
_cell.angle_alpha   90.00
_cell.angle_beta   90.00
_cell.angle_gamma   90.00
#
_symmetry.space_group_name_H-M   'P 1'
#
loop_
_entity.id
_entity.type
_entity.pdbx_description
1 polymer ?
#
loop_
_entity_poly.entity_id
_entity_poly.type
_entity_poly.pdbx_seq_one_letter_code
_entity_poly.pdbx_strand_id
1 'polypeptide(L)'
;MNWNWRAIKAIMRKDLQQVLQNRMVWLPMIIVPALIQVLVPLGLVLMPRFMPESDLGVQDLTGLLGVMPDGLRTMMEGMTAGQMWIMLSANYMFAPMFLIVPLMVSSILAADSFVGEKERGTMEGLLYTPISDRDLFMAKVLTAFLPALVISLGSFLAYGIVVNAGGYATMGRIFFPTAPWWPLVFWLGPAVSVAGLGVTVLIS
;
A
#
# COMPACT_ATOMS: atom_id res chain seq x y z
N MET A 1 -32.29 -7.85 -5.79
CA MET A 1 -31.69 -6.62 -6.36
C MET A 1 -30.82 -7.07 -7.52
N ASN A 2 -31.19 -6.76 -8.77
CA ASN A 2 -30.54 -7.32 -9.95
C ASN A 2 -29.53 -6.31 -10.48
N TRP A 3 -28.26 -6.46 -10.09
CA TRP A 3 -27.14 -5.64 -10.56
C TRP A 3 -26.86 -5.88 -12.04
N ASN A 4 -26.68 -4.83 -12.85
CA ASN A 4 -26.27 -4.99 -14.25
C ASN A 4 -24.74 -5.15 -14.36
N TRP A 5 -24.25 -6.35 -14.03
CA TRP A 5 -22.81 -6.65 -14.02
C TRP A 5 -22.11 -6.47 -15.38
N ARG A 6 -22.87 -6.57 -16.49
CA ARG A 6 -22.35 -6.30 -17.83
C ARG A 6 -22.01 -4.82 -18.01
N ALA A 7 -22.92 -3.95 -17.58
CA ALA A 7 -22.72 -2.50 -17.61
C ALA A 7 -21.58 -2.06 -16.68
N ILE A 8 -21.56 -2.57 -15.44
CA ILE A 8 -20.50 -2.30 -14.46
C ILE A 8 -19.11 -2.63 -15.02
N LYS A 9 -18.94 -3.85 -15.55
CA LYS A 9 -17.67 -4.28 -16.16
C LYS A 9 -17.28 -3.45 -17.38
N ALA A 10 -18.24 -3.01 -18.18
CA ALA A 10 -17.96 -2.19 -19.36
C ALA A 10 -17.41 -0.81 -18.96
N ILE A 11 -18.01 -0.17 -17.96
CA ILE A 11 -17.54 1.09 -17.40
C ILE A 11 -16.15 0.92 -16.79
N MET A 12 -15.96 -0.09 -15.93
CA MET A 12 -14.66 -0.36 -15.31
C MET A 12 -13.57 -0.58 -16.36
N ARG A 13 -13.84 -1.36 -17.40
CA ARG A 13 -12.86 -1.62 -18.46
C ARG A 13 -12.49 -0.33 -19.20
N LYS A 14 -13.48 0.49 -19.55
CA LYS A 14 -13.27 1.78 -20.22
C LYS A 14 -12.40 2.69 -19.35
N ASP A 15 -12.74 2.86 -18.08
CA ASP A 15 -12.03 3.77 -17.19
C ASP A 15 -10.60 3.30 -16.92
N LEU A 16 -10.40 2.00 -16.65
CA LEU A 16 -9.06 1.44 -16.46
C LEU A 16 -8.20 1.56 -17.71
N GLN A 17 -8.77 1.41 -18.91
CA GLN A 17 -8.04 1.64 -20.15
C GLN A 17 -7.59 3.09 -20.30
N GLN A 18 -8.43 4.06 -19.90
CA GLN A 18 -8.05 5.48 -19.92
C GLN A 18 -6.91 5.78 -18.95
N VAL A 19 -6.98 5.24 -17.73
CA VAL A 19 -5.92 5.35 -16.72
C VAL A 19 -4.59 4.81 -17.25
N LEU A 20 -4.60 3.62 -17.86
CA LEU A 20 -3.40 2.98 -18.39
C LEU A 20 -2.83 3.72 -19.62
N GLN A 21 -3.66 4.43 -20.38
CA GLN A 21 -3.20 5.28 -21.47
C GLN A 21 -2.57 6.59 -20.97
N ASN A 22 -3.03 7.10 -19.81
CA ASN A 22 -2.53 8.34 -19.25
C ASN A 22 -1.27 8.12 -18.39
N ARG A 23 -0.10 8.38 -18.97
CA ARG A 23 1.21 8.25 -18.30
C ARG A 23 1.31 9.07 -17.02
N MET A 24 0.65 10.23 -16.95
CA MET A 24 0.69 11.09 -15.76
C MET A 24 -0.03 10.45 -14.56
N VAL A 25 -0.93 9.50 -14.81
CA VAL A 25 -1.70 8.81 -13.76
C VAL A 25 -1.04 7.48 -13.38
N TRP A 26 -0.72 6.62 -14.36
CA TRP A 26 -0.20 5.29 -14.03
C TRP A 26 1.27 5.26 -13.60
N LEU A 27 2.12 6.19 -14.08
CA LEU A 27 3.52 6.25 -13.65
C LEU A 27 3.66 6.43 -12.14
N PRO A 28 3.06 7.44 -11.48
CA PRO A 28 3.19 7.61 -10.04
C PRO A 28 2.59 6.44 -9.24
N MET A 29 1.52 5.80 -9.75
CA MET A 29 0.94 4.60 -9.10
C MET A 29 1.89 3.41 -9.02
N ILE A 30 2.92 3.35 -9.88
CA ILE A 30 3.93 2.27 -9.85
C ILE A 30 5.25 2.77 -9.25
N ILE A 31 5.71 3.94 -9.67
CA ILE A 31 7.00 4.49 -9.25
C ILE A 31 7.00 4.79 -7.76
N VAL A 32 5.97 5.44 -7.22
CA VAL A 32 5.96 5.83 -5.80
C VAL A 32 5.97 4.60 -4.88
N PRO A 33 5.10 3.58 -5.10
CA PRO A 33 5.18 2.35 -4.31
C PRO A 33 6.50 1.61 -4.52
N ALA A 34 7.07 1.59 -5.73
CA ALA A 34 8.39 0.97 -5.93
C ALA A 34 9.49 1.71 -5.15
N LEU A 35 9.54 3.04 -5.20
CA LEU A 35 10.52 3.84 -4.46
C LEU A 35 10.38 3.58 -2.96
N ILE A 36 9.16 3.70 -2.42
CA ILE A 36 8.92 3.58 -0.98
C ILE A 36 9.07 2.12 -0.54
N GLN A 37 8.42 1.16 -1.20
CA GLN A 37 8.32 -0.23 -0.75
C GLN A 37 9.48 -1.13 -1.20
N VAL A 38 10.36 -0.66 -2.07
CA VAL A 38 11.56 -1.41 -2.49
C VAL A 38 12.82 -0.68 -2.07
N LEU A 39 13.04 0.56 -2.49
CA LEU A 39 14.33 1.22 -2.23
C LEU A 39 14.55 1.55 -0.76
N VAL A 40 13.54 2.11 -0.08
CA VAL A 40 13.66 2.47 1.35
C VAL A 40 13.93 1.23 2.21
N PRO A 41 13.13 0.15 2.16
CA PRO A 41 13.40 -1.04 2.98
C PRO A 41 14.70 -1.74 2.58
N LEU A 42 15.08 -1.73 1.30
CA LEU A 42 16.39 -2.24 0.90
C LEU A 42 17.51 -1.49 1.62
N GLY A 43 17.44 -0.15 1.66
CA GLY A 43 18.38 0.67 2.42
C GLY A 43 18.37 0.37 3.92
N LEU A 44 17.19 0.27 4.53
CA LEU A 44 17.04 -0.05 5.97
C LEU A 44 17.63 -1.41 6.35
N VAL A 45 17.46 -2.41 5.48
CA VAL A 45 17.91 -3.77 5.77
C VAL A 45 19.40 -3.97 5.48
N LEU A 46 19.96 -3.22 4.54
CA LEU A 46 21.38 -3.25 4.23
C LEU A 46 22.22 -2.34 5.15
N MET A 47 21.60 -1.36 5.80
CA MET A 47 22.25 -0.40 6.71
C MET A 47 23.27 -1.03 7.68
N PRO A 48 22.93 -2.10 8.44
CA PRO A 48 23.86 -2.71 9.39
C PRO A 48 25.12 -3.33 8.78
N ARG A 49 25.17 -3.50 7.44
CA ARG A 49 26.37 -3.99 6.74
C ARG A 49 27.36 -2.88 6.43
N PHE A 50 26.91 -1.63 6.40
CA PHE A 50 27.70 -0.48 6.01
C PHE A 50 28.06 0.42 7.20
N MET A 51 27.37 0.26 8.33
CA MET A 51 27.59 1.08 9.53
C MET A 51 27.88 0.21 10.76
N PRO A 52 28.83 0.62 11.62
CA PRO A 52 29.06 -0.02 12.91
C PRO A 52 27.81 0.02 13.81
N GLU A 53 27.67 -0.96 14.69
CA GLU A 53 26.50 -1.06 15.59
C GLU A 53 26.34 0.15 16.53
N SER A 54 27.43 0.87 16.83
CA SER A 54 27.41 2.12 17.61
C SER A 54 26.64 3.24 16.93
N ASP A 55 26.65 3.27 15.59
CA ASP A 55 26.15 4.39 14.80
C ASP A 55 24.71 4.13 14.30
N LEU A 56 24.21 2.89 14.48
CA LEU A 56 22.83 2.51 14.16
C LEU A 56 21.81 3.06 15.18
N GLY A 57 22.24 3.77 16.22
CA GLY A 57 21.36 4.31 17.26
C GLY A 57 20.66 3.23 18.12
N VAL A 58 21.10 1.97 18.02
CA VAL A 58 20.48 0.85 18.76
C VAL A 58 20.74 0.95 20.27
N GLN A 59 21.79 1.67 20.67
CA GLN A 59 22.03 1.99 22.08
C GLN A 59 20.91 2.88 22.66
N ASP A 60 20.37 3.83 21.90
CA ASP A 60 19.19 4.60 22.30
C ASP A 60 17.92 3.73 22.33
N LEU A 61 17.89 2.65 21.54
CA LEU A 61 16.81 1.66 21.57
C LEU A 61 16.82 0.80 22.83
N THR A 62 17.92 0.73 23.59
CA THR A 62 17.95 0.02 24.88
C THR A 62 17.04 0.66 25.93
N GLY A 63 16.89 2.00 25.90
CA GLY A 63 15.88 2.71 26.69
C GLY A 63 14.44 2.36 26.27
N LEU A 64 14.22 2.14 24.97
CA LEU A 64 12.95 1.67 24.43
C LEU A 64 12.65 0.22 24.84
N LEU A 65 13.65 -0.67 24.92
CA LEU A 65 13.48 -2.04 25.43
C LEU A 65 12.89 -2.05 26.85
N GLY A 66 13.15 -1.01 27.65
CA GLY A 66 12.60 -0.83 28.99
C GLY A 66 11.08 -0.60 29.02
N VAL A 67 10.52 -0.02 27.96
CA VAL A 67 9.08 0.34 27.84
C VAL A 67 8.34 -0.61 26.89
N MET A 68 9.07 -1.46 26.15
CA MET A 68 8.46 -2.45 25.26
C MET A 68 7.65 -3.49 26.05
N PRO A 69 6.47 -3.90 25.53
CA PRO A 69 5.72 -5.03 26.04
C PRO A 69 6.57 -6.31 26.07
N ASP A 70 6.34 -7.17 27.06
CA ASP A 70 7.11 -8.41 27.28
C ASP A 70 7.14 -9.32 26.04
N GLY A 71 6.07 -9.33 25.25
CA GLY A 71 5.99 -10.09 24.01
C GLY A 71 6.98 -9.63 22.93
N LEU A 72 7.33 -8.35 22.87
CA LEU A 72 8.37 -7.87 21.95
C LEU A 72 9.76 -8.13 22.51
N ARG A 73 9.94 -7.92 23.82
CA ARG A 73 11.24 -8.14 24.49
C ARG A 73 11.73 -9.57 24.29
N THR A 74 10.87 -10.57 24.52
CA THR A 74 11.19 -12.00 24.29
C THR A 74 11.52 -12.33 22.84
N MET A 75 10.92 -11.64 21.87
CA MET A 75 11.25 -11.82 20.45
C MET A 75 12.62 -11.22 20.08
N MET A 76 13.11 -10.25 20.85
CA MET A 76 14.40 -9.60 20.61
C MET A 76 15.55 -10.16 21.47
N GLU A 77 15.23 -11.00 22.46
CA GLU A 77 16.22 -11.68 23.29
C GLU A 77 17.17 -12.52 22.42
N GLY A 78 18.48 -12.29 22.58
CA GLY A 78 19.52 -12.99 21.83
C GLY A 78 19.78 -12.48 20.41
N MET A 79 19.10 -11.41 19.96
CA MET A 79 19.41 -10.76 18.69
C MET A 79 20.62 -9.83 18.81
N THR A 80 21.43 -9.75 17.75
CA THR A 80 22.47 -8.71 17.63
C THR A 80 21.84 -7.34 17.39
N ALA A 81 22.58 -6.25 17.58
CA ALA A 81 22.05 -4.90 17.35
C ALA A 81 21.64 -4.71 15.88
N GLY A 82 22.42 -5.25 14.94
CA GLY A 82 22.05 -5.25 13.52
C GLY A 82 20.77 -6.03 13.20
N GLN A 83 20.53 -7.16 13.85
CA GLN A 83 19.28 -7.93 13.70
C GLN A 83 18.09 -7.19 14.31
N MET A 84 18.27 -6.59 15.49
CA MET A 84 17.25 -5.78 16.16
C MET A 84 16.84 -4.59 15.30
N TRP A 85 17.81 -3.88 14.71
CA TRP A 85 17.58 -2.78 13.77
C TRP A 85 16.71 -3.23 12.59
N ILE A 86 17.09 -4.32 11.91
CA ILE A 86 16.36 -4.85 10.75
C ILE A 86 14.92 -5.20 11.14
N MET A 87 14.75 -5.88 12.28
CA MET A 87 13.44 -6.29 12.76
C MET A 87 12.54 -5.08 13.05
N LEU A 88 13.01 -4.11 13.84
CA LEU A 88 12.23 -2.93 14.22
C LEU A 88 11.93 -2.04 13.02
N SER A 89 12.95 -1.70 12.24
CA SER A 89 12.81 -0.80 11.10
C SER A 89 11.87 -1.39 10.04
N ALA A 90 12.12 -2.61 9.56
CA ALA A 90 11.34 -3.21 8.50
C ALA A 90 9.95 -3.68 8.98
N ASN A 91 9.85 -4.41 10.11
CA ASN A 91 8.58 -5.03 10.47
C ASN A 91 7.61 -4.10 11.21
N TYR A 92 8.10 -3.12 11.96
CA TYR A 92 7.27 -2.32 12.86
C TYR A 92 7.22 -0.84 12.47
N MET A 93 8.37 -0.19 12.32
CA MET A 93 8.41 1.25 11.99
C MET A 93 7.89 1.52 10.58
N PHE A 94 8.19 0.63 9.64
CA PHE A 94 7.82 0.80 8.24
C PHE A 94 6.40 0.29 7.92
N ALA A 95 5.79 -0.51 8.81
CA ALA A 95 4.46 -1.06 8.60
C ALA A 95 3.37 0.01 8.30
N PRO A 96 3.30 1.16 9.00
CA PRO A 96 2.34 2.22 8.67
C PRO A 96 2.56 2.85 7.28
N MET A 97 3.81 2.93 6.81
CA MET A 97 4.13 3.49 5.49
C MET A 97 3.52 2.65 4.36
N PHE A 98 3.29 1.36 4.58
CA PHE A 98 2.59 0.52 3.62
C PHE A 98 1.17 1.02 3.29
N LEU A 99 0.46 1.59 4.27
CA LEU A 99 -0.91 2.07 4.09
C LEU A 99 -1.01 3.29 3.17
N ILE A 100 0.10 3.96 2.88
CA ILE A 100 0.16 5.03 1.87
C ILE A 100 -0.20 4.49 0.49
N VAL A 101 0.22 3.28 0.14
CA VAL A 101 -0.01 2.68 -1.19
C VAL A 101 -1.51 2.51 -1.51
N PRO A 102 -2.30 1.76 -0.72
CA PRO A 102 -3.73 1.60 -1.01
C PRO A 102 -4.49 2.92 -0.97
N LEU A 103 -4.12 3.83 -0.06
CA LEU A 103 -4.73 5.17 0.02
C LEU A 103 -4.47 5.94 -1.27
N MET A 104 -3.19 6.13 -1.60
CA MET A 104 -2.73 6.94 -2.72
C MET A 104 -3.30 6.45 -4.04
N VAL A 105 -3.19 5.15 -4.33
CA VAL A 105 -3.70 4.56 -5.58
C VAL A 105 -5.21 4.78 -5.71
N SER A 106 -5.95 4.55 -4.61
CA SER A 106 -7.40 4.73 -4.63
C SER A 106 -7.80 6.19 -4.82
N SER A 107 -7.13 7.13 -4.17
CA SER A 107 -7.39 8.57 -4.33
C SER A 107 -7.05 9.07 -5.73
N ILE A 108 -5.93 8.62 -6.32
CA ILE A 108 -5.54 8.99 -7.70
C ILE A 108 -6.61 8.51 -8.69
N LEU A 109 -7.03 7.24 -8.58
CA LEU A 109 -8.02 6.66 -9.49
C LEU A 109 -9.41 7.28 -9.32
N ALA A 110 -9.83 7.56 -8.09
CA ALA A 110 -11.08 8.26 -7.85
C ALA A 110 -11.03 9.68 -8.44
N ALA A 111 -9.96 10.43 -8.22
CA ALA A 111 -9.82 11.77 -8.76
C ALA A 111 -9.86 11.77 -10.30
N ASP A 112 -9.08 10.92 -10.96
CA ASP A 112 -9.08 10.82 -12.43
C ASP A 112 -10.45 10.38 -12.97
N SER A 113 -11.12 9.45 -12.29
CA SER A 113 -12.40 8.91 -12.74
C SER A 113 -13.59 9.86 -12.52
N PHE A 114 -13.61 10.67 -11.46
CA PHE A 114 -14.70 11.61 -11.18
C PHE A 114 -14.43 13.00 -11.75
N VAL A 115 -13.28 13.59 -11.39
CA VAL A 115 -12.91 14.94 -11.83
C VAL A 115 -12.57 14.92 -13.32
N GLY A 116 -11.85 13.91 -13.81
CA GLY A 116 -11.49 13.81 -15.22
C GLY A 116 -12.71 13.64 -16.14
N GLU A 117 -13.76 12.94 -15.72
CA GLU A 117 -15.00 12.85 -16.49
C GLU A 117 -15.82 14.15 -16.48
N LYS A 118 -15.75 14.89 -15.36
CA LYS A 118 -16.37 16.21 -15.20
C LYS A 118 -15.71 17.25 -16.11
N GLU A 119 -14.39 17.30 -16.12
CA GLU A 119 -13.60 18.21 -16.98
C GLU A 119 -13.79 17.92 -18.48
N ARG A 120 -13.97 16.65 -18.86
CA ARG A 120 -14.20 16.25 -20.26
C ARG A 120 -15.67 16.41 -20.70
N GLY A 121 -16.57 16.84 -19.81
CA GLY A 121 -18.00 16.99 -20.09
C GLY A 121 -18.74 15.67 -20.34
N THR A 122 -18.15 14.53 -19.98
CA THR A 122 -18.70 13.20 -20.30
C THR A 122 -19.63 12.64 -19.23
N MET A 123 -19.67 13.26 -18.03
CA MET A 123 -20.57 12.83 -16.95
C MET A 123 -22.05 12.99 -17.31
N GLU A 124 -22.41 14.07 -18.01
CA GLU A 124 -23.80 14.32 -18.42
C GLU A 124 -24.29 13.22 -19.35
N GLY A 125 -23.46 12.82 -20.34
CA GLY A 125 -23.76 11.72 -21.24
C GLY A 125 -23.92 10.38 -20.53
N LEU A 126 -23.18 10.14 -19.43
CA LEU A 126 -23.31 8.93 -18.62
C LEU A 126 -24.65 8.87 -17.88
N LEU A 127 -25.14 10.00 -17.39
CA LEU A 127 -26.43 10.10 -16.70
C LEU A 127 -27.63 9.88 -17.64
N TYR A 128 -27.46 10.07 -18.94
CA TYR A 128 -28.49 9.75 -19.94
C TYR A 128 -28.49 8.28 -20.37
N THR A 129 -27.55 7.46 -19.89
CA THR A 129 -27.55 6.02 -20.19
C THR A 129 -28.63 5.29 -19.36
N PRO A 130 -29.20 4.18 -19.87
CA PRO A 130 -30.20 3.39 -19.13
C PRO A 130 -29.57 2.54 -18.01
N ILE A 131 -28.60 3.10 -17.29
CA ILE A 131 -27.91 2.48 -16.16
C ILE A 131 -28.43 3.13 -14.87
N SER A 132 -28.68 2.32 -13.84
CA SER A 132 -29.07 2.85 -12.54
C SER A 132 -27.90 3.58 -11.87
N ASP A 133 -28.17 4.70 -11.19
CA ASP A 133 -27.18 5.46 -10.41
C ASP A 133 -26.36 4.57 -9.45
N ARG A 134 -26.98 3.52 -8.90
CA ARG A 134 -26.31 2.55 -8.01
C ARG A 134 -25.29 1.69 -8.76
N ASP A 135 -25.63 1.21 -9.95
CA ASP A 135 -24.74 0.41 -10.79
C ASP A 135 -23.58 1.28 -11.27
N LEU A 136 -23.84 2.54 -11.62
CA LEU A 136 -22.82 3.51 -11.99
C LEU A 136 -21.87 3.80 -10.82
N PHE A 137 -22.41 4.10 -9.64
CA PHE A 137 -21.63 4.34 -8.43
C PHE A 137 -20.74 3.13 -8.10
N MET A 138 -21.30 1.93 -8.13
CA MET A 138 -20.56 0.70 -7.86
C MET A 138 -19.45 0.47 -8.88
N ALA A 139 -19.69 0.74 -10.17
CA ALA A 139 -18.65 0.67 -11.19
C ALA A 139 -17.49 1.60 -10.87
N LYS A 140 -17.76 2.86 -10.52
CA LYS A 140 -16.73 3.86 -10.19
C LYS A 140 -15.92 3.49 -8.96
N VAL A 141 -16.59 3.03 -7.90
CA VAL A 141 -15.90 2.54 -6.69
C VAL A 141 -15.01 1.35 -7.00
N LEU A 142 -15.50 0.36 -7.76
CA LEU A 142 -14.72 -0.83 -8.12
C LEU A 142 -13.55 -0.52 -9.06
N THR A 143 -13.70 0.45 -9.97
CA THR A 143 -12.63 0.94 -10.85
C THR A 143 -11.43 1.43 -10.04
N ALA A 144 -11.66 2.09 -8.91
CA ALA A 144 -10.58 2.63 -8.10
C ALA A 144 -10.10 1.65 -6.99
N PHE A 145 -11.03 0.88 -6.42
CA PHE A 145 -10.74 -0.05 -5.33
C PHE A 145 -9.93 -1.29 -5.78
N LEU A 146 -10.32 -1.94 -6.88
CA LEU A 146 -9.67 -3.19 -7.30
C LEU A 146 -8.20 -2.99 -7.69
N PRO A 147 -7.81 -1.98 -8.50
CA PRO A 147 -6.40 -1.75 -8.79
C PRO A 147 -5.61 -1.36 -7.54
N ALA A 148 -6.20 -0.63 -6.60
CA ALA A 148 -5.57 -0.33 -5.32
C ALA A 148 -5.20 -1.62 -4.57
N LEU A 149 -6.13 -2.59 -4.48
CA LEU A 149 -5.83 -3.89 -3.87
C LEU A 149 -4.72 -4.65 -4.62
N VAL A 150 -4.78 -4.70 -5.95
CA VAL A 150 -3.79 -5.41 -6.77
C VAL A 150 -2.40 -4.79 -6.60
N ILE A 151 -2.29 -3.47 -6.64
CA ILE A 151 -1.02 -2.76 -6.47
C ILE A 151 -0.51 -2.90 -5.03
N SER A 152 -1.37 -2.84 -4.03
CA SER A 152 -0.99 -3.09 -2.64
C SER A 152 -0.50 -4.51 -2.39
N LEU A 153 -1.15 -5.52 -2.98
CA LEU A 153 -0.70 -6.91 -2.92
C LEU A 153 0.65 -7.10 -3.62
N GLY A 154 0.81 -6.53 -4.82
CA GLY A 154 2.09 -6.55 -5.54
C GLY A 154 3.20 -5.87 -4.73
N SER A 155 2.88 -4.74 -4.10
CA SER A 155 3.81 -4.02 -3.22
C SER A 155 4.18 -4.82 -1.98
N PHE A 156 3.24 -5.53 -1.37
CA PHE A 156 3.49 -6.41 -0.23
C PHE A 156 4.43 -7.56 -0.59
N LEU A 157 4.20 -8.20 -1.73
CA LEU A 157 5.06 -9.28 -2.22
C LEU A 157 6.47 -8.77 -2.55
N ALA A 158 6.58 -7.63 -3.25
CA ALA A 158 7.86 -7.01 -3.58
C ALA A 158 8.62 -6.64 -2.29
N TYR A 159 7.94 -6.00 -1.34
CA TYR A 159 8.49 -5.67 -0.03
C TYR A 159 9.04 -6.91 0.69
N GLY A 160 8.25 -7.98 0.74
CA GLY A 160 8.65 -9.21 1.43
C GLY A 160 9.84 -9.90 0.78
N ILE A 161 9.93 -9.88 -0.56
CA ILE A 161 11.09 -10.40 -1.28
C ILE A 161 12.34 -9.56 -0.95
N VAL A 162 12.23 -8.24 -1.02
CA VAL A 162 13.35 -7.31 -0.81
C VAL A 162 13.90 -7.41 0.60
N VAL A 163 13.02 -7.38 1.60
CA VAL A 163 13.40 -7.42 3.02
C VAL A 163 14.00 -8.76 3.40
N ASN A 164 13.38 -9.87 2.97
CA ASN A 164 13.96 -11.19 3.24
C ASN A 164 15.29 -11.39 2.50
N ALA A 165 15.38 -11.04 1.21
CA ALA A 165 16.62 -11.22 0.44
C ALA A 165 17.77 -10.33 0.95
N GLY A 166 17.48 -9.05 1.22
CA GLY A 166 18.47 -8.11 1.77
C GLY A 166 18.90 -8.47 3.19
N GLY A 167 17.97 -8.97 4.01
CA GLY A 167 18.20 -9.26 5.43
C GLY A 167 18.72 -10.66 5.70
N TYR A 168 18.65 -11.56 4.70
CA TYR A 168 18.96 -12.98 4.88
C TYR A 168 20.35 -13.22 5.45
N ALA A 169 21.37 -12.49 4.98
CA ALA A 169 22.74 -12.70 5.46
C ALA A 169 22.92 -12.30 6.93
N THR A 170 22.13 -11.34 7.44
CA THR A 170 22.20 -10.87 8.82
C THR A 170 21.29 -11.68 9.75
N MET A 171 20.10 -12.05 9.28
CA MET A 171 19.12 -12.80 10.07
C MET A 171 19.31 -14.32 10.05
N GLY A 172 19.89 -14.88 8.98
CA GLY A 172 20.05 -16.32 8.79
C GLY A 172 18.74 -17.10 8.63
N ARG A 173 17.59 -16.42 8.59
CA ARG A 173 16.25 -17.00 8.45
C ARG A 173 15.30 -16.05 7.73
N ILE A 174 14.20 -16.59 7.22
CA ILE A 174 13.07 -15.80 6.76
C ILE A 174 12.39 -15.19 8.00
N PHE A 175 12.27 -13.87 8.03
CA PHE A 175 11.76 -13.13 9.19
C PHE A 175 10.53 -12.28 8.87
N PHE A 176 10.23 -12.07 7.58
CA PHE A 176 9.05 -11.36 7.09
C PHE A 176 8.14 -12.30 6.28
N PRO A 177 6.80 -12.18 6.34
CA PRO A 177 6.01 -11.25 7.13
C PRO A 177 5.79 -11.72 8.58
N THR A 178 5.78 -10.77 9.51
CA THR A 178 5.35 -11.01 10.90
C THR A 178 3.82 -11.02 11.03
N ALA A 179 3.30 -11.55 12.13
CA ALA A 179 1.85 -11.67 12.35
C ALA A 179 1.04 -10.36 12.14
N PRO A 180 1.52 -9.17 12.55
CA PRO A 180 0.78 -7.91 12.35
C PRO A 180 0.57 -7.52 10.88
N TRP A 181 1.40 -8.01 9.95
CA TRP A 181 1.28 -7.66 8.53
C TRP A 181 0.04 -8.25 7.86
N TRP A 182 -0.45 -9.39 8.32
CA TRP A 182 -1.65 -10.02 7.77
C TRP A 182 -2.91 -9.15 7.93
N PRO A 183 -3.31 -8.72 9.14
CA PRO A 183 -4.43 -7.80 9.29
C PRO A 183 -4.12 -6.43 8.66
N LEU A 184 -2.85 -5.99 8.64
CA LEU A 184 -2.49 -4.73 8.01
C LEU A 184 -2.78 -4.74 6.50
N VAL A 185 -2.37 -5.79 5.79
CA VAL A 185 -2.52 -5.87 4.33
C VAL A 185 -3.93 -6.24 3.93
N PHE A 186 -4.54 -7.22 4.61
CA PHE A 186 -5.83 -7.80 4.19
C PHE A 186 -7.05 -7.14 4.83
N TRP A 187 -6.86 -6.30 5.86
CA TRP A 187 -7.96 -5.61 6.53
C TRP A 187 -7.78 -4.09 6.52
N LEU A 188 -6.67 -3.57 7.08
CA LEU A 188 -6.42 -2.13 7.14
C LEU A 188 -6.20 -1.54 5.74
N GLY A 189 -5.44 -2.20 4.86
CA GLY A 189 -5.21 -1.75 3.49
C GLY A 189 -6.51 -1.50 2.71
N PRO A 190 -7.41 -2.50 2.59
CA PRO A 190 -8.73 -2.31 1.99
C PRO A 190 -9.57 -1.23 2.68
N ALA A 191 -9.58 -1.19 4.01
CA ALA A 191 -10.37 -0.21 4.76
C ALA A 191 -9.90 1.23 4.49
N VAL A 192 -8.58 1.45 4.46
CA VAL A 192 -7.97 2.75 4.15
C VAL A 192 -8.23 3.16 2.70
N SER A 193 -8.19 2.20 1.77
CA SER A 193 -8.55 2.46 0.37
C SER A 193 -10.01 2.93 0.27
N VAL A 194 -10.96 2.23 0.89
CA VAL A 194 -12.37 2.63 0.89
C VAL A 194 -12.58 3.98 1.56
N ALA A 195 -11.87 4.27 2.66
CA ALA A 195 -11.93 5.57 3.31
C ALA A 195 -11.44 6.70 2.39
N GLY A 196 -10.31 6.50 1.71
CA GLY A 196 -9.77 7.43 0.73
C GLY A 196 -10.75 7.69 -0.42
N LEU A 197 -11.34 6.63 -0.97
CA LEU A 197 -12.37 6.72 -2.01
C LEU A 197 -13.60 7.49 -1.53
N GLY A 198 -14.10 7.18 -0.33
CA GLY A 198 -15.26 7.85 0.25
C GLY A 198 -15.06 9.35 0.39
N VAL A 199 -13.88 9.78 0.85
CA VAL A 199 -13.53 11.20 0.96
C VAL A 199 -13.47 11.87 -0.41
N THR A 200 -12.81 11.25 -1.39
CA THR A 200 -12.73 11.81 -2.75
C THR A 200 -14.11 11.95 -3.40
N VAL A 201 -14.97 10.96 -3.24
CA VAL A 201 -16.35 10.99 -3.75
C VAL A 201 -17.17 12.10 -3.10
N LEU A 202 -17.06 12.30 -1.78
CA LEU A 202 -17.80 13.34 -1.07
C LEU A 202 -17.41 14.77 -1.49
N ILE A 203 -16.18 14.96 -1.97
CA ILE A 203 -15.64 16.27 -2.35
C ILE A 203 -15.89 16.60 -3.85
N SER A 204 -16.07 15.59 -4.71
CA SER A 204 -16.11 15.74 -6.19
C SER A 204 -17.47 16.18 -6.73
#